data_AF-W9T2J9-F1
#
_entry.id   AF-W9T2J9-F1
#
_cell.length_a   1.000
_cell.length_b   1.000
_cell.length_c   1.000
_cell.angle_alpha   90.00
_cell.angle_beta   90.00
_cell.angle_gamma   90.00
#
_symmetry.space_group_name_H-M   'P 1'
#
loop_
_entity.id
_entity.type
_entity.pdbx_description
1 polymer ?
#
loop_
_entity_poly.entity_id
_entity_poly.type
_entity_poly.pdbx_seq_one_letter_code
_entity_poly.pdbx_strand_id
1 'polypeptide(L)'
;MIILTATLASIGTAGIPGAGLIMLGLVLTAAGLPLEGVALIAGIDRILDMARTTVNVAGDLMTTTLVGRSEQELDRAIYDSGNKE
;
A
#
# COMPACT_ATOMS: atom_id res chain seq x y z
N MET A 1 -18.51 -6.14 -1.94
CA MET A 1 -18.49 -4.93 -1.08
C MET A 1 -17.14 -4.73 -0.42
N ILE A 2 -16.64 -5.68 0.39
CA ILE A 2 -15.37 -5.51 1.15
C ILE A 2 -14.18 -5.07 0.27
N ILE A 3 -13.90 -5.79 -0.83
CA ILE A 3 -12.78 -5.45 -1.72
C ILE A 3 -12.95 -4.05 -2.31
N LEU A 4 -14.14 -3.74 -2.85
CA LEU A 4 -14.43 -2.42 -3.43
C LEU A 4 -14.27 -1.29 -2.41
N THR A 5 -14.84 -1.44 -1.21
CA THR A 5 -14.73 -0.46 -0.13
C THR A 5 -13.29 -0.31 0.33
N ALA A 6 -12.52 -1.40 0.44
CA ALA A 6 -11.12 -1.35 0.80
C ALA A 6 -10.25 -0.65 -0.25
N THR A 7 -10.48 -0.92 -1.54
CA THR A 7 -9.78 -0.24 -2.65
C THR A 7 -10.10 1.25 -2.72
N LEU A 8 -11.36 1.64 -2.51
CA LEU A 8 -11.73 3.07 -2.49
C LEU A 8 -11.19 3.77 -1.26
N ALA A 9 -11.22 3.10 -0.10
CA ALA A 9 -10.63 3.61 1.12
C ALA A 9 -9.12 3.86 0.93
N SER A 10 -8.37 2.92 0.32
CA SER A 10 -6.91 3.06 0.19
C SER A 10 -6.46 4.34 -0.53
N ILE A 11 -7.27 4.88 -1.45
CA ILE A 11 -6.98 6.16 -2.15
C ILE A 11 -6.86 7.33 -1.16
N GLY A 12 -7.67 7.35 -0.10
CA GLY A 12 -7.70 8.43 0.90
C GLY A 12 -6.71 8.27 2.05
N THR A 13 -5.88 7.23 2.06
CA THR A 13 -4.98 6.94 3.18
C THR A 13 -3.61 7.55 2.95
N ALA A 14 -3.24 8.58 3.70
CA ALA A 14 -1.86 9.07 3.72
C ALA A 14 -0.92 7.99 4.30
N GLY A 15 0.35 7.96 3.86
CA GLY A 15 1.38 7.02 4.32
C GLY A 15 1.91 7.30 5.73
N ILE A 16 1.00 7.40 6.71
CA ILE A 16 1.35 7.58 8.13
C ILE A 16 1.29 6.23 8.87
N PRO A 17 2.16 6.02 9.87
CA PRO A 17 2.14 4.79 10.65
C PRO A 17 0.78 4.55 11.33
N GLY A 18 0.27 3.31 11.26
CA GLY A 18 -0.97 2.89 11.90
C GLY A 18 -2.27 3.26 11.15
N ALA A 19 -2.17 3.85 9.96
CA ALA A 19 -3.35 4.21 9.16
C ALA A 19 -4.21 2.98 8.77
N GLY A 20 -3.60 1.80 8.68
CA GLY A 20 -4.33 0.59 8.31
C GLY A 20 -5.30 0.06 9.37
N LEU A 21 -5.11 0.37 10.66
CA LEU A 21 -6.11 0.05 11.69
C LEU A 21 -7.37 0.92 11.56
N ILE A 22 -7.18 2.20 11.22
CA ILE A 22 -8.29 3.13 10.97
C ILE A 22 -9.12 2.63 9.78
N MET A 23 -8.45 2.22 8.71
CA MET A 23 -9.12 1.69 7.51
C MET A 23 -9.77 0.32 7.73
N LEU A 24 -9.16 -0.55 8.52
CA LEU A 24 -9.79 -1.80 8.92
C LEU A 24 -11.11 -1.55 9.66
N GLY A 25 -11.12 -0.59 10.61
CA GLY A 25 -12.33 -0.21 11.33
C GLY A 25 -13.44 0.32 10.40
N LEU A 26 -13.07 1.15 9.41
CA LEU A 26 -14.00 1.65 8.38
C LEU A 26 -14.60 0.49 7.56
N VAL A 27 -13.77 -0.45 7.10
CA VAL A 27 -14.21 -1.58 6.26
C VAL A 27 -15.11 -2.54 7.04
N LEU A 28 -14.77 -2.85 8.30
CA LEU A 28 -15.60 -3.72 9.15
C LEU A 28 -16.96 -3.07 9.45
N THR A 29 -16.97 -1.77 9.78
CA THR A 29 -18.21 -1.01 10.02
C THR A 29 -19.09 -0.97 8.77
N ALA A 30 -18.50 -0.70 7.60
CA ALA A 30 -19.22 -0.69 6.32
C ALA A 30 -19.76 -2.07 5.91
N ALA A 31 -19.14 -3.15 6.39
CA ALA A 31 -19.58 -4.52 6.16
C ALA A 31 -20.55 -5.06 7.24
N GLY A 32 -20.86 -4.26 8.28
CA GLY A 32 -21.70 -4.67 9.41
C GLY A 32 -21.05 -5.72 10.31
N LEU A 33 -19.72 -5.75 10.36
CA LEU A 33 -18.93 -6.71 11.14
C LEU A 33 -18.47 -6.11 12.49
N PRO A 34 -18.28 -6.96 13.51
CA PRO A 34 -17.83 -6.54 14.84
C PRO A 34 -16.45 -5.85 14.80
N LEU A 35 -16.32 -4.72 15.50
CA LEU A 35 -15.10 -3.91 15.55
C LEU A 35 -14.05 -4.52 16.47
N GLU A 36 -14.44 -5.45 17.33
CA GLU A 36 -13.58 -6.19 18.25
C GLU A 36 -12.47 -6.94 17.49
N GLY A 37 -12.69 -7.29 16.22
CA GLY A 37 -11.65 -7.87 15.35
C GLY A 37 -10.46 -6.94 15.10
N VAL A 38 -10.64 -5.62 15.20
CA VAL A 38 -9.55 -4.64 15.09
C VAL A 38 -8.58 -4.79 16.26
N ALA A 39 -9.08 -5.05 17.47
CA ALA A 39 -8.25 -5.19 18.67
C ALA A 39 -7.29 -6.39 18.57
N LEU A 40 -7.73 -7.47 17.92
CA LEU A 40 -6.87 -8.64 17.65
C LEU A 40 -5.72 -8.28 16.71
N ILE A 41 -6.00 -7.53 15.63
CA ILE A 41 -5.00 -7.14 14.64
C ILE A 41 -4.08 -6.03 15.18
N ALA A 42 -4.58 -5.16 16.07
CA ALA A 42 -3.79 -4.09 16.68
C ALA A 42 -2.52 -4.63 17.39
N GLY A 43 -2.58 -5.84 17.96
CA GLY A 43 -1.44 -6.49 18.61
C GLY A 43 -0.27 -6.80 17.67
N ILE A 44 -0.53 -6.97 16.37
CA ILE A 44 0.50 -7.26 15.35
C ILE A 44 0.63 -6.15 14.31
N ASP A 45 -0.11 -5.05 14.46
CA ASP A 45 -0.20 -4.00 13.44
C ASP A 45 1.17 -3.47 13.05
N ARG A 46 2.13 -3.39 13.96
CA ARG A 46 3.46 -2.88 13.59
C ARG A 46 4.18 -3.69 12.52
N ILE A 47 4.07 -5.01 12.56
CA ILE A 47 4.68 -5.86 11.54
C ILE A 47 3.91 -5.72 10.23
N LEU A 48 2.58 -5.72 10.31
CA LEU A 48 1.71 -5.57 9.14
C LEU A 48 1.88 -4.21 8.47
N ASP A 49 2.07 -3.15 9.24
CA ASP A 49 2.20 -1.78 8.76
C ASP A 49 3.51 -1.57 8.02
N MET A 50 4.60 -2.14 8.53
CA MET A 50 5.87 -2.18 7.81
C MET A 50 5.74 -2.95 6.50
N ALA A 51 5.14 -4.14 6.51
CA ALA A 51 4.94 -4.93 5.30
C ALA A 51 4.11 -4.17 4.25
N ARG A 52 3.00 -3.54 4.67
CA ARG A 52 2.15 -2.69 3.81
C ARG A 52 2.95 -1.54 3.21
N THR A 53 3.74 -0.85 4.02
CA THR A 53 4.56 0.28 3.55
C THR A 53 5.57 -0.19 2.49
N THR A 54 6.23 -1.32 2.73
CA THR A 54 7.19 -1.89 1.77
C THR A 54 6.54 -2.23 0.43
N VAL A 55 5.39 -2.93 0.43
CA VAL A 55 4.74 -3.31 -0.83
C VAL A 55 4.18 -2.10 -1.58
N ASN A 56 3.69 -1.09 -0.87
CA ASN A 56 3.19 0.14 -1.48
C ASN A 56 4.35 0.89 -2.19
N VAL A 57 5.47 1.09 -1.49
CA VAL A 57 6.65 1.76 -2.08
C VAL A 57 7.20 0.96 -3.26
N ALA A 58 7.23 -0.38 -3.19
CA ALA A 58 7.65 -1.21 -4.31
C ALA A 58 6.73 -1.06 -5.53
N GLY A 59 5.41 -0.96 -5.31
CA GLY A 59 4.43 -0.71 -6.36
C GLY A 59 4.58 0.67 -7.01
N ASP A 60 4.87 1.69 -6.21
CA ASP A 60 5.15 3.05 -6.70
C ASP A 60 6.39 3.05 -7.58
N LEU A 61 7.50 2.46 -7.13
CA LEU A 61 8.74 2.35 -7.91
C LEU A 61 8.53 1.60 -9.23
N MET A 62 7.78 0.49 -9.20
CA MET A 62 7.45 -0.28 -10.40
C MET A 62 6.65 0.57 -11.39
N THR A 63 5.62 1.27 -10.91
CA THR A 63 4.75 2.11 -11.74
C THR A 63 5.51 3.30 -12.31
N THR A 64 6.32 3.99 -11.49
CA THR A 64 7.19 5.08 -11.94
C THR A 64 8.14 4.61 -13.04
N THR A 65 8.76 3.44 -12.89
CA THR A 65 9.65 2.87 -13.91
C THR A 65 8.88 2.54 -15.19
N LEU A 66 7.70 1.93 -15.06
CA LEU A 66 6.84 1.56 -16.18
C LEU A 66 6.40 2.79 -16.99
N VAL A 67 5.92 3.83 -16.30
CA VAL A 67 5.47 5.10 -16.90
C VAL A 67 6.65 5.87 -17.49
N GLY A 68 7.75 6.01 -16.75
CA GLY A 68 8.95 6.66 -17.28
C GLY A 68 9.45 6.01 -18.57
N ARG A 69 9.37 4.67 -18.66
CA ARG A 69 9.69 3.95 -19.89
C ARG A 69 8.68 4.21 -21.01
N SER A 70 7.37 4.24 -20.72
CA SER A 70 6.35 4.47 -21.75
C SER A 70 6.48 5.88 -22.35
N GLU A 71 6.74 6.87 -21.49
CA GLU A 71 6.86 8.28 -21.88
C GLU A 71 8.26 8.64 -22.44
N GLN A 72 9.18 7.68 -22.57
CA GLN A 72 10.58 7.92 -22.98
C GLN A 72 11.38 8.85 -22.03
N GLU A 73 10.95 8.99 -20.78
CA GLU A 73 11.58 9.83 -19.74
C GLU A 73 12.49 9.03 -18.78
N LEU A 74 12.60 7.71 -18.96
CA LEU A 74 13.49 6.87 -18.17
C LEU A 74 14.93 6.93 -18.69
N ASP A 75 15.84 7.46 -17.89
CA ASP A 75 17.28 7.37 -18.15
C ASP A 75 17.77 5.92 -18.03
N ARG A 76 17.90 5.25 -19.19
CA ARG A 76 18.39 3.87 -19.27
C ARG A 76 19.85 3.72 -18.89
N ALA A 77 20.68 4.73 -19.12
CA ALA A 77 22.09 4.64 -18.78
C ALA A 77 22.28 4.53 -17.26
N ILE A 78 21.46 5.25 -16.49
CA ILE A 78 21.40 5.13 -15.03
C ILE A 78 20.71 3.84 -14.61
N TYR A 79 19.54 3.53 -15.17
CA TYR A 79 18.76 2.34 -14.78
C TYR A 79 19.51 1.03 -15.00
N ASP A 80 20.20 0.87 -16.14
CA ASP A 80 20.94 -0.35 -16.49
C ASP A 80 22.37 -0.38 -15.90
N SER A 81 22.80 0.66 -15.16
CA SER A 81 24.18 0.81 -14.68
C SER A 81 24.63 -0.31 -13.74
N GLY A 82 23.71 -0.89 -12.95
CA GLY A 82 23.96 -1.99 -12.02
C GLY A 82 23.84 -3.40 -12.62
N ASN A 83 23.41 -3.52 -13.88
CA ASN A 83 23.22 -4.81 -14.57
C ASN A 83 24.42 -5.19 -15.46
N LYS A 84 25.59 -4.57 -15.22
CA LYS A 84 26.82 -4.73 -16.02
C LYS A 84 27.74 -5.86 -15.55
N GLU A 85 27.27 -6.74 -14.67
CA GLU A 85 27.96 -7.98 -14.29
C GLU A 85 27.51 -9.17 -15.13
#